data_AF-A0A1I0RQX3-F1
#
_entry.id   AF-A0A1I0RQX3-F1
#
_cell.length_a   1.000
_cell.length_b   1.000
_cell.length_c   1.000
_cell.angle_alpha   90.00
_cell.angle_beta   90.00
_cell.angle_gamma   90.00
#
_symmetry.space_group_name_H-M   'P 1'
#
loop_
_entity.id
_entity.type
_entity.pdbx_description
1 polymer ?
#
loop_
_entity_poly.entity_id
_entity_poly.type
_entity_poly.pdbx_seq_one_letter_code
_entity_poly.pdbx_strand_id
1 'polypeptide(L)' 'MRPISPEILIEHGFAFQETKKYYKIEVGNAAYGVVPQGGVWLFSPLPMQFASLENVLTIEDVDNIIFKSTGKHLAGLQ' A
#
# COMPACT_ATOMS: atom_id res chain seq x y z
N MET A 1 -4.60 -13.78 -6.13
CA MET A 1 -5.46 -12.78 -5.50
C MET A 1 -5.47 -13.02 -4.00
N ARG A 2 -4.54 -12.38 -3.29
CA ARG A 2 -4.42 -12.46 -1.83
C ARG A 2 -5.09 -11.22 -1.21
N PRO A 3 -6.12 -11.39 -0.36
CA PRO A 3 -6.76 -10.27 0.31
C PRO A 3 -5.77 -9.45 1.13
N ILE A 4 -6.00 -8.14 1.23
CA ILE A 4 -5.17 -7.29 2.08
C ILE A 4 -5.41 -7.63 3.55
N SER A 5 -4.32 -7.86 4.26
CA SER A 5 -4.27 -7.97 5.71
C SER A 5 -2.96 -7.37 6.24
N PRO A 6 -2.86 -7.09 7.54
CA PRO A 6 -1.60 -6.70 8.19
C PRO A 6 -0.42 -7.59 7.82
N GLU A 7 -0.62 -8.90 7.86
CA GLU A 7 0.42 -9.91 7.64
C GLU A 7 0.91 -9.85 6.19
N ILE A 8 -0.01 -9.79 5.23
CA ILE A 8 0.32 -9.67 3.80
C ILE A 8 1.09 -8.37 3.52
N LEU A 9 0.68 -7.25 4.11
CA LEU A 9 1.39 -5.98 3.93
C LEU A 9 2.83 -6.08 4.47
N ILE A 10 3.02 -6.68 5.65
CA ILE A 10 4.35 -6.88 6.24
C ILE A 10 5.22 -7.82 5.38
N GLU A 11 4.65 -8.92 4.88
CA GLU A 11 5.35 -9.84 3.96
C GLU A 11 5.90 -9.14 2.73
N HIS A 12 5.19 -8.11 2.23
CA HIS A 12 5.59 -7.31 1.07
C HIS A 12 6.44 -6.08 1.40
N GLY A 13 6.91 -5.96 2.64
CA GLY A 13 7.86 -4.91 3.05
C GLY A 13 7.21 -3.62 3.54
N PHE A 14 5.90 -3.62 3.80
CA PHE A 14 5.27 -2.48 4.46
C PHE A 14 5.62 -2.48 5.96
N ALA A 15 5.91 -1.29 6.49
CA ALA A 15 6.14 -1.04 7.90
C ALA A 15 4.91 -0.35 8.53
N PHE A 16 4.41 -0.89 9.63
CA PHE A 16 3.31 -0.27 10.38
C PHE A 16 3.79 1.02 11.07
N GLN A 17 3.01 2.09 10.93
CA GLN A 17 3.26 3.41 11.49
C GLN A 17 2.27 3.67 12.63
N GLU A 18 2.69 3.43 13.87
CA GLU A 18 1.81 3.46 15.05
C GLU A 18 1.10 4.80 15.24
N THR A 19 1.83 5.92 15.10
CA THR A 19 1.31 7.27 15.35
C THR A 19 0.09 7.62 14.50
N LYS A 20 0.02 7.12 13.27
CA LYS A 20 -1.05 7.41 12.31
C LYS A 20 -1.86 6.16 11.90
N LYS A 21 -1.56 4.99 12.48
CA LYS A 21 -2.23 3.71 12.26
C LYS A 21 -2.37 3.31 10.78
N TYR A 22 -1.28 3.37 10.02
CA TYR A 22 -1.25 2.94 8.61
C TYR A 22 0.03 2.16 8.30
N TYR A 23 0.02 1.42 7.19
CA TYR A 23 1.17 0.68 6.68
C TYR A 23 1.87 1.52 5.61
N LYS A 24 3.18 1.72 5.73
CA LYS A 24 3.99 2.51 4.79
C LYS A 24 4.96 1.62 4.04
N ILE A 25 5.16 1.88 2.75
CA ILE A 25 6.28 1.34 1.99
C ILE A 25 6.97 2.44 1.19
N GLU A 26 8.26 2.27 0.93
CA GLU A 26 9.04 3.11 0.01
C GLU A 26 9.43 2.27 -1.21
N VAL A 27 9.09 2.76 -2.41
CA VAL A 27 9.36 2.10 -3.68
C VAL A 27 10.02 3.10 -4.62
N GLY A 28 11.32 2.91 -4.86
CA GLY A 28 12.12 3.89 -5.59
C GLY A 28 12.24 5.20 -4.80
N ASN A 29 11.82 6.31 -5.40
CA ASN A 29 11.84 7.65 -4.79
C ASN A 29 10.46 8.09 -4.28
N ALA A 30 9.48 7.19 -4.27
CA ALA A 30 8.11 7.46 -3.84
C ALA A 30 7.77 6.62 -2.60
N ALA A 31 6.89 7.15 -1.77
CA ALA A 31 6.36 6.44 -0.61
C ALA A 31 4.85 6.29 -0.74
N TYR A 32 4.33 5.18 -0.23
CA TYR A 32 2.92 4.82 -0.31
C TYR A 32 2.41 4.37 1.04
N GLY A 33 1.11 4.52 1.25
CA GLY A 33 0.43 4.15 2.47
C GLY A 33 -0.82 3.33 2.22
N VAL A 34 -1.05 2.32 3.06
CA VAL A 34 -2.27 1.52 3.12
C VAL A 34 -2.90 1.68 4.51
N VAL A 35 -4.16 2.10 4.56
CA VAL A 35 -4.88 2.37 5.82
C VAL A 35 -6.19 1.57 5.88
N PRO A 36 -6.50 0.92 7.01
CA PRO A 36 -7.82 0.31 7.21
C PRO A 36 -8.83 1.40 7.60
N GLN A 37 -9.93 1.53 6.87
CA GLN A 37 -11.01 2.47 7.17
C GLN A 37 -12.37 1.80 6.97
N GLY A 38 -13.16 1.67 8.04
CA GLY A 38 -14.56 1.21 7.93
C GLY A 38 -14.75 -0.19 7.33
N GLY A 39 -13.78 -1.09 7.52
CA GLY A 39 -13.83 -2.46 6.96
C GLY A 39 -13.30 -2.59 5.52
N VAL A 40 -12.88 -1.49 4.90
CA VAL A 40 -12.14 -1.50 3.63
C VAL A 40 -10.69 -1.07 3.85
N TRP A 41 -9.84 -1.37 2.87
CA TRP A 41 -8.47 -0.89 2.82
C TRP A 41 -8.35 0.21 1.77
N LEU A 42 -7.69 1.29 2.15
CA LEU A 42 -7.45 2.42 1.28
C LEU A 42 -5.95 2.55 1.01
N PHE A 43 -5.61 2.82 -0.24
CA PHE A 43 -4.26 3.03 -0.72
C PHE A 43 -4.08 4.50 -1.12
N SER A 44 -2.89 5.05 -0.86
CA SER A 44 -2.54 6.41 -1.28
C SER A 44 -1.02 6.60 -1.41
N PRO A 45 -0.54 7.35 -2.41
CA PRO A 45 0.81 7.90 -2.37
C PRO A 45 0.97 8.89 -1.20
N LEU A 46 2.20 9.03 -0.72
CA LEU A 46 2.57 9.93 0.39
C LEU A 46 3.27 11.20 -0.13
N PRO A 47 3.04 12.36 0.53
CA PRO A 47 2.18 12.55 1.70
C PRO A 47 0.68 12.54 1.34
N MET A 48 -0.15 11.81 2.10
CA MET A 48 -1.57 11.55 1.79
C MET A 48 -2.43 12.82 1.63
N GLN A 49 -1.96 13.95 2.16
CA GLN A 49 -2.66 15.24 2.15
C GLN A 49 -2.91 15.82 0.74
N PHE A 50 -2.26 15.28 -0.29
CA PHE A 50 -2.46 15.69 -1.68
C PHE A 50 -3.02 14.57 -2.57
N ALA A 51 -3.35 13.41 -2.01
CA ALA A 51 -3.61 12.20 -2.76
C ALA A 51 -5.03 11.66 -2.51
N SER A 52 -5.65 11.16 -3.57
CA SER A 52 -6.95 10.48 -3.48
C SER A 52 -6.74 9.09 -2.88
N LEU A 53 -7.60 8.74 -1.92
CA LEU A 53 -7.64 7.41 -1.32
C LEU A 53 -8.36 6.45 -2.27
N GLU A 54 -7.64 5.45 -2.77
CA GLU A 54 -8.19 4.40 -3.65
C GLU A 54 -8.56 3.17 -2.83
N ASN A 55 -9.76 2.61 -3.04
CA ASN A 55 -10.14 1.34 -2.40
C ASN A 55 -9.34 0.20 -3.03
N VAL A 56 -8.72 -0.61 -2.18
CA VAL A 56 -7.96 -1.79 -2.58
C VAL A 56 -8.47 -3.02 -1.80
N LEU A 57 -8.56 -4.16 -2.47
CA LEU A 57 -9.08 -5.40 -1.86
C LEU A 57 -7.99 -6.45 -1.73
N THR A 58 -7.06 -6.46 -2.68
CA THR A 58 -5.98 -7.45 -2.78
C THR A 58 -4.63 -6.77 -2.84
N ILE A 59 -3.57 -7.50 -2.45
CA ILE A 59 -2.21 -6.98 -2.58
C ILE A 59 -1.84 -6.74 -4.04
N GLU A 60 -2.42 -7.50 -4.96
CA GLU A 60 -2.26 -7.29 -6.40
C GLU A 60 -2.85 -5.95 -6.87
N ASP A 61 -3.92 -5.44 -6.25
CA ASP A 61 -4.44 -4.09 -6.57
C ASP A 61 -3.40 -3.02 -6.20
N VAL A 62 -2.82 -3.15 -5.01
CA VAL A 62 -1.77 -2.24 -4.50
C VAL A 62 -0.54 -2.28 -5.40
N ASP A 63 -0.08 -3.48 -5.75
CA ASP A 63 1.06 -3.69 -6.63
C ASP A 63 0.84 -3.06 -8.01
N ASN A 64 -0.33 -3.27 -8.61
CA ASN A 64 -0.67 -2.69 -9.91
C ASN A 64 -0.66 -1.15 -9.89
N ILE A 65 -1.12 -0.52 -8.80
CA ILE A 65 -1.11 0.94 -8.67
C ILE A 65 0.34 1.45 -8.53
N ILE A 66 1.14 0.81 -7.68
CA ILE A 66 2.56 1.16 -7.49
C ILE A 66 3.33 0.97 -8.81
N PHE A 67 3.09 -0.13 -9.52
CA PHE A 67 3.75 -0.43 -10.78
C PHE A 67 3.40 0.61 -11.85
N LYS A 68 2.14 1.00 -12.00
CA LYS A 68 1.74 2.08 -12.91
C LYS A 68 2.45 3.41 -12.60
N SER A 69 2.71 3.69 -11.32
CA SER A 69 3.36 4.93 -10.89
C SER A 69 4.88 4.89 -10.93
N THR A 70 5.52 3.73 -10.78
CA THR A 70 6.97 3.61 -10.55
C THR A 70 7.70 2.69 -11.53
N GLY A 71 6.96 1.86 -12.26
CA GLY A 71 7.50 0.76 -13.07
C GLY A 71 8.10 -0.39 -12.24
N LYS A 72 7.83 -0.46 -10.94
CA LYS A 72 8.38 -1.48 -10.03
C LYS A 72 7.28 -2.25 -9.32
N HIS A 73 7.46 -3.57 -9.23
CA HIS A 73 6.61 -4.45 -8.44
C HIS A 73 7.07 -4.52 -6.97
N LEU A 74 6.13 -4.83 -6.08
CA LEU A 74 6.39 -5.19 -4.70
C LEU A 74 7.22 -6.46 -4.61
N ALA A 75 8.02 -6.58 -3.54
CA ALA A 75 8.85 -7.76 -3.33
C ALA A 75 7.99 -9.03 -3.31
N GLY A 76 8.34 -10.06 -4.08
CA GLY A 76 7.62 -11.34 -4.11
C GLY A 76 6.35 -11.38 -4.99
N LEU A 77 6.05 -10.31 -5.74
CA LEU A 77 5.08 -10.32 -6.84
C LEU A 77 5.86 -10.08 -8.14
N GLN A 78 6.04 -11.11 -8.97
CA GLN A 78 6.68 -11.08 -10.29
C GLN A 78 5.88 -11.94 -11.27
#